data_AF-A0A3D3LBJ7-F1
#
_entry.id   AF-A0A3D3LBJ7-F1
#
_cell.length_a   1.000
_cell.length_b   1.000
_cell.length_c   1.000
_cell.angle_alpha   90.00
_cell.angle_beta   90.00
_cell.angle_gamma   90.00
#
_symmetry.space_group_name_H-M   'P 1'
#
loop_
_entity.id
_entity.type
_entity.pdbx_description
1 polymer ?
#
loop_
_entity_poly.entity_id
_entity_poly.type
_entity_poly.pdbx_seq_one_letter_code
_entity_poly.pdbx_strand_id
1 'polypeptide(L)'
;MDWSQHGQDHRLEVELPPGHRGLVIPKGSICLDGISLTAAEVGGGSVTCWIIPHTRAVTHLRGKKAGDRVNVEFDMLGKYVRELMRAGSQAAGAAS
;
A
#
# COMPACT_ATOMS: atom_id res chain seq x y z
N MET A 1 0.01 -27.26 -12.66
CA MET A 1 -0.39 -26.11 -13.49
C MET A 1 0.84 -25.23 -13.63
N ASP A 2 1.30 -25.04 -14.85
CA ASP A 2 2.41 -24.15 -15.22
C ASP A 2 1.89 -23.30 -16.38
N TRP A 3 1.71 -22.01 -16.10
CA TRP A 3 1.25 -20.99 -17.03
C TRP A 3 2.38 -19.98 -17.19
N SER A 4 3.45 -20.41 -17.85
CA SER A 4 4.67 -19.62 -18.01
C SER A 4 4.43 -18.43 -18.94
N GLN A 5 4.26 -17.26 -18.33
CA GLN A 5 4.67 -16.00 -18.93
C GLN A 5 5.51 -15.23 -17.91
N HIS A 6 6.71 -14.85 -18.33
CA HIS A 6 7.71 -14.13 -17.55
C HIS A 6 8.07 -12.82 -18.27
N GLY A 7 8.35 -11.74 -17.56
CA GLY A 7 7.31 -10.79 -17.14
C GLY A 7 7.52 -9.46 -17.87
N GLN A 8 6.59 -8.51 -17.71
CA GLN A 8 6.71 -7.13 -18.20
C GLN A 8 6.25 -6.13 -17.12
N ASP A 9 6.38 -6.54 -15.86
CA ASP A 9 5.85 -5.79 -14.73
C ASP A 9 6.73 -4.58 -14.42
N HIS A 10 6.09 -3.52 -13.97
CA HIS A 10 6.76 -2.29 -13.60
C HIS A 10 6.80 -2.19 -12.08
N ARG A 11 7.98 -1.93 -11.53
CA ARG A 11 8.15 -1.65 -10.11
C ARG A 11 7.68 -0.21 -9.83
N LEU A 12 6.63 -0.06 -9.03
CA LEU A 12 6.17 1.23 -8.53
C LEU A 12 6.46 1.30 -7.04
N GLU A 13 7.38 2.18 -6.65
CA GLU A 13 7.67 2.49 -5.26
C GLU A 13 7.09 3.86 -4.90
N VAL A 14 6.40 3.92 -3.76
CA VAL A 14 5.74 5.13 -3.27
C VAL A 14 6.14 5.37 -1.82
N GLU A 15 6.66 6.57 -1.54
CA GLU A 15 6.90 7.03 -0.17
C GLU A 15 5.56 7.27 0.54
N LEU A 16 5.44 6.75 1.76
CA LEU A 16 4.26 6.93 2.59
C LEU A 16 4.42 8.16 3.47
N PRO A 17 3.32 8.86 3.78
CA PRO A 17 3.34 9.92 4.78
C PRO A 17 3.87 9.41 6.14
N PRO A 18 4.63 10.23 6.90
CA PRO A 18 5.13 9.85 8.22
C PRO A 18 4.03 9.30 9.14
N GLY A 19 4.35 8.27 9.92
CA GLY A 19 3.41 7.63 10.86
C GLY A 19 2.37 6.69 10.23
N HIS A 20 2.34 6.53 8.90
CA HIS A 20 1.35 5.68 8.22
C HIS A 20 1.88 4.29 7.81
N ARG A 21 3.19 4.03 7.99
CA ARG A 21 3.83 2.74 7.69
C ARG A 21 3.15 1.53 8.34
N GLY A 22 2.54 1.70 9.51
CA GLY A 22 1.83 0.64 10.24
C GLY A 22 0.44 0.30 9.68
N LEU A 23 -0.05 1.04 8.69
CA LEU A 23 -1.36 0.80 8.06
C LEU A 23 -1.29 -0.11 6.83
N VAL A 24 -0.09 -0.55 6.45
CA VAL A 24 0.12 -1.43 5.30
C VAL A 24 1.07 -2.56 5.71
N ILE A 25 0.74 -3.77 5.27
CA ILE A 25 1.50 -4.99 5.55
C ILE A 25 1.93 -5.64 4.23
N PRO A 26 3.05 -6.40 4.20
CA PRO A 26 3.43 -7.17 3.03
C PRO A 26 2.30 -8.11 2.59
N LYS A 27 2.06 -8.18 1.28
CA LYS A 27 0.97 -8.92 0.63
C LYS A 27 -0.44 -8.43 0.98
N GLY A 28 -0.55 -7.32 1.73
CA GLY A 28 -1.82 -6.63 1.97
C GLY A 28 -2.26 -5.77 0.79
N SER A 29 -3.47 -5.24 0.89
CA SER A 29 -4.04 -4.31 -0.10
C SER A 29 -3.66 -2.86 0.19
N ILE A 30 -3.48 -2.09 -0.88
CA ILE A 30 -3.29 -0.65 -0.84
C ILE A 30 -3.86 -0.04 -2.11
N CYS A 31 -4.47 1.14 -2.01
CA CYS A 31 -4.98 1.87 -3.16
C CYS A 31 -4.06 3.06 -3.48
N LEU A 32 -3.60 3.15 -4.74
CA LEU A 32 -2.80 4.26 -5.26
C LEU A 32 -3.54 4.92 -6.42
N ASP A 33 -3.88 6.20 -6.31
CA ASP A 33 -4.74 6.93 -7.27
C ASP A 33 -6.05 6.15 -7.59
N GLY A 34 -6.66 5.53 -6.57
CA GLY A 34 -7.88 4.72 -6.69
C GLY A 34 -7.68 3.31 -7.27
N ILE A 35 -6.45 2.91 -7.57
CA ILE A 35 -6.12 1.59 -8.13
C ILE A 35 -5.81 0.63 -6.98
N SER A 36 -6.61 -0.42 -6.82
CA SER A 36 -6.35 -1.48 -5.86
C SER A 36 -5.13 -2.30 -6.29
N LEU A 37 -4.11 -2.34 -5.42
CA LEU A 37 -2.83 -2.99 -5.66
C LEU A 37 -2.43 -3.84 -4.45
N THR A 38 -1.52 -4.77 -4.70
CA THR A 38 -0.91 -5.58 -3.65
C THR A 38 0.42 -4.95 -3.23
N ALA A 39 0.61 -4.74 -1.92
CA ALA A 39 1.87 -4.30 -1.35
C ALA A 39 2.89 -5.44 -1.39
N ALA A 40 3.71 -5.49 -2.44
CA ALA A 40 4.72 -6.54 -2.61
C ALA A 40 5.80 -6.45 -1.53
N GLU A 41 6.29 -5.24 -1.27
CA GLU A 41 7.28 -4.94 -0.25
C GLU A 41 6.86 -3.71 0.54
N VAL A 42 7.22 -3.68 1.83
CA VAL A 42 6.95 -2.53 2.69
C VAL A 42 8.16 -2.31 3.59
N GLY A 43 8.81 -1.15 3.52
CA GLY A 43 10.07 -0.91 4.22
C GLY A 43 10.52 0.55 4.09
N GLY A 44 11.36 1.05 5.00
CA GLY A 44 11.96 2.38 4.87
C GLY A 44 10.98 3.57 4.79
N GLY A 45 9.71 3.39 5.17
CA GLY A 45 8.67 4.41 4.98
C GLY A 45 8.05 4.42 3.58
N SER A 46 8.37 3.46 2.71
CA SER A 46 7.77 3.28 1.39
C SER A 46 7.02 1.95 1.26
N VAL A 47 6.26 1.84 0.17
CA VAL A 47 5.59 0.63 -0.30
C VAL A 47 5.93 0.40 -1.76
N THR A 48 6.16 -0.86 -2.13
CA THR A 48 6.40 -1.28 -3.51
C THR A 48 5.25 -2.13 -4.01
N CYS A 49 4.77 -1.85 -5.22
CA CYS A 49 3.78 -2.63 -5.95
C CYS A 49 4.33 -3.07 -7.30
N TRP A 50 3.95 -4.28 -7.72
CA TRP A 50 4.20 -4.76 -9.09
C TRP A 50 3.01 -4.41 -9.97
N ILE A 51 3.25 -3.59 -10.99
CA ILE A 51 2.22 -3.12 -11.91
C ILE A 51 2.30 -3.92 -13.20
N ILE A 52 1.30 -4.77 -13.42
CA ILE A 52 1.18 -5.54 -14.65
C ILE A 52 0.93 -4.61 -15.86
N PRO A 53 1.33 -5.01 -17.08
CA PRO A 53 1.20 -4.18 -18.28
C PRO A 53 -0.21 -3.64 -18.53
N HIS A 54 -1.23 -4.48 -18.29
CA HIS A 54 -2.62 -4.08 -18.46
C HIS A 54 -2.98 -2.89 -17.55
N THR A 55 -2.70 -3.00 -16.24
CA THR A 55 -2.96 -1.92 -15.27
C THR A 55 -2.21 -0.65 -15.65
N ARG A 56 -0.94 -0.76 -16.06
CA ARG A 56 -0.19 0.42 -16.53
C ARG A 56 -0.80 1.03 -17.79
N ALA A 57 -1.30 0.23 -18.72
CA ALA A 57 -1.84 0.71 -19.99
C ALA A 57 -3.21 1.38 -19.87
N VAL A 58 -4.07 0.89 -18.97
CA VAL A 58 -5.47 1.34 -18.85
C VAL A 58 -5.74 2.32 -17.71
N THR A 59 -4.72 2.68 -16.93
CA THR A 59 -4.83 3.65 -15.83
C THR A 59 -3.91 4.86 -16.04
N HIS A 60 -4.08 5.89 -15.22
CA HIS A 60 -3.24 7.08 -15.27
C HIS A 60 -1.75 6.81 -14.95
N LEU A 61 -1.41 5.63 -14.42
CA LEU A 61 -0.02 5.20 -14.20
C LEU A 61 0.81 5.17 -15.49
N ARG A 62 0.21 5.06 -16.68
CA ARG A 62 0.93 5.11 -17.96
C ARG A 62 1.80 6.35 -18.11
N GLY A 63 1.29 7.50 -17.65
CA GLY A 63 1.90 8.82 -17.81
C GLY A 63 2.66 9.32 -16.58
N LYS A 64 2.59 8.61 -15.45
CA LYS A 64 3.30 8.98 -14.22
C LYS A 64 4.80 8.71 -14.36
N LYS A 65 5.61 9.56 -13.74
CA LYS A 65 7.07 9.45 -13.64
C LYS A 65 7.53 9.58 -12.19
N ALA A 66 8.78 9.21 -11.93
CA ALA A 66 9.37 9.39 -10.61
C ALA A 66 9.28 10.86 -10.16
N GLY A 67 8.89 11.08 -8.91
CA GLY A 67 8.64 12.40 -8.33
C GLY A 67 7.19 12.90 -8.46
N ASP A 68 6.36 12.26 -9.30
CA ASP A 68 4.93 12.59 -9.33
C ASP A 68 4.25 12.14 -8.04
N ARG A 69 3.32 12.95 -7.54
CA ARG A 69 2.48 12.58 -6.39
C ARG A 69 1.41 11.57 -6.79
N VAL A 70 1.03 10.74 -5.83
CA VAL A 70 -0.12 9.84 -5.91
C VAL A 70 -0.95 9.95 -4.63
N ASN A 71 -2.25 9.79 -4.76
CA ASN A 71 -3.15 9.67 -3.62
C ASN A 71 -3.00 8.26 -3.03
N VAL A 72 -2.80 8.18 -1.71
CA VAL A 72 -2.62 6.91 -1.00
C VAL A 72 -3.83 6.66 -0.11
N GLU A 73 -4.48 5.53 -0.34
CA GLU A 73 -5.60 5.06 0.46
C GLU A 73 -5.22 3.74 1.12
N PHE A 74 -5.11 3.75 2.44
CA PHE A 74 -4.82 2.56 3.24
C PHE A 74 -6.07 1.71 3.44
N ASP A 75 -5.87 0.40 3.53
CA ASP A 75 -6.90 -0.57 3.85
C ASP A 75 -7.64 -0.18 5.14
N MET A 76 -8.96 -0.28 5.09
CA MET A 76 -9.83 0.00 6.23
C MET A 76 -9.50 -0.91 7.42
N LEU A 77 -9.16 -2.18 7.17
CA LEU A 77 -8.81 -3.13 8.23
C LEU A 77 -7.61 -2.63 9.04
N GLY A 78 -6.59 -2.08 8.38
CA GLY A 78 -5.43 -1.49 9.07
C GLY A 78 -5.82 -0.30 9.95
N LYS A 79 -6.74 0.55 9.47
CA LYS A 79 -7.27 1.68 10.25
C LYS A 79 -8.05 1.21 11.47
N TYR A 80 -8.94 0.23 11.30
CA TYR A 80 -9.75 -0.32 12.40
C TYR A 80 -8.88 -1.00 13.46
N VAL A 81 -7.90 -1.81 13.06
CA VAL A 81 -6.96 -2.45 13.98
C VAL A 81 -6.20 -1.41 14.79
N ARG A 82 -5.73 -0.33 14.15
CA ARG A 82 -5.03 0.76 14.84
C ARG A 82 -5.91 1.45 15.88
N GLU A 83 -7.17 1.75 15.54
CA GLU A 83 -8.10 2.38 16.48
C GLU A 83 -8.47 1.45 17.65
N LEU A 84 -8.66 0.15 17.39
CA LEU A 84 -8.87 -0.85 18.45
C LEU A 84 -7.69 -0.92 19.43
N MET A 85 -6.46 -0.94 18.92
CA MET A 85 -5.26 -0.95 19.75
C MET A 85 -5.14 0.32 20.60
N ARG A 86 -5.45 1.49 20.03
CA ARG A 86 -5.46 2.77 20.76
C ARG A 86 -6.47 2.78 21.89
N ALA A 87 -7.69 2.30 21.64
CA ALA A 87 -8.74 2.22 22.66
C ALA A 87 -8.33 1.29 23.81
N GLY A 88 -7.73 0.12 23.49
CA GLY A 88 -7.22 -0.82 24.50
C GLY A 88 -6.11 -0.23 25.37
N SER A 89 -5.16 0.50 24.79
CA SER A 89 -4.10 1.17 25.54
C SER A 89 -4.62 2.26 26.49
N GLN A 90 -5.65 3.00 26.08
CA GLN A 90 -6.28 4.03 26.93
C GLN A 90 -7.01 3.41 28.13
N ALA A 91 -7.73 2.31 27.92
CA ALA A 91 -8.41 1.60 29.01
C ALA A 91 -7.41 1.03 30.03
N ALA A 92 -6.26 0.52 29.58
CA ALA A 92 -5.21 0.00 30.45
C ALA A 92 -4.51 1.11 31.28
N GLY A 93 -4.29 2.29 30.69
CA GLY A 93 -3.68 3.43 31.39
C GLY A 93 -4.62 4.21 32.33
N ALA A 94 -5.93 4.05 32.19
CA ALA A 94 -6.93 4.62 33.11
C ALA A 94 -7.20 3.73 34.34
N ALA A 95 -6.81 2.45 34.27
CA ALA A 95 -6.98 1.47 35.34
C ALA A 95 -5.74 1.32 36.24
N SER A 96 -4.69 2.10 35.98
CA SER A 96 -3.44 2.17 36.74
C SER A 96 -3.30 3.53 37.44
#